data_AF-A0A383B7H6-F1
#
_entry.id   AF-A0A383B7H6-F1
#
_cell.length_a   1.000
_cell.length_b   1.000
_cell.length_c   1.000
_cell.angle_alpha   90.00
_cell.angle_beta   90.00
_cell.angle_gamma   90.00
#
_symmetry.space_group_name_H-M   'P 1'
#
loop_
_entity.id
_entity.type
_entity.pdbx_description
1 polymer ?
#
loop_
_entity_poly.entity_id
_entity_poly.type
_entity_poly.pdbx_seq_one_letter_code
_entity_poly.pdbx_strand_id
1 'polypeptide(L)'
;DRKKSKSKFHSINIHKKYASEILSLISKKRLINKYAPELKIGYSSIHGTGYSIISNIFKEFGLKKIKPISNMIKPDPLFLCFGCKQSLEPSNEKVSKIILDEFRKEYGNKELLNLDALFFTDPDSDRLGIICPVPKSEQNLYGKYKFVTANELWTVLLWYYLKNFFEKNKFKRNDRKKFFITKSFITSDSLQAVCKKFSIQCKEGGVGFTELVTLVQSNWKKGKINLGIFEESNGFTIAGNPHVKSP
;
A
#
# COMPACT_ATOMS: atom_id res chain seq x y z
N ASP A 1 25.51 8.55 47.44
CA ASP A 1 25.50 8.97 46.03
C ASP A 1 25.03 7.89 45.07
N ARG A 2 23.79 7.95 44.56
CA ARG A 2 23.41 7.39 43.24
C ARG A 2 22.27 8.23 42.65
N LYS A 3 22.64 9.41 42.12
CA LYS A 3 21.73 10.26 41.35
C LYS A 3 21.46 9.61 39.98
N LYS A 4 20.17 9.55 39.66
CA LYS A 4 19.51 9.21 38.38
C LYS A 4 20.32 9.58 37.14
N SER A 5 20.48 8.63 36.21
CA SER A 5 20.50 8.91 34.77
C SER A 5 19.31 8.21 34.10
N LYS A 6 18.09 8.74 34.35
CA LYS A 6 16.99 8.48 33.42
C LYS A 6 17.35 9.23 32.14
N SER A 7 17.90 8.53 31.15
CA SER A 7 18.00 9.06 29.80
C SER A 7 16.59 9.50 29.39
N LYS A 8 16.37 10.81 29.28
CA LYS A 8 15.17 11.35 28.65
C LYS A 8 15.31 11.08 27.16
N PHE A 9 15.07 9.84 26.73
CA PHE A 9 14.63 9.63 25.36
C PHE A 9 13.32 10.41 25.25
N HIS A 10 13.37 11.57 24.60
CA HIS A 10 12.17 12.15 24.01
C HIS A 10 11.70 11.10 23.01
N SER A 11 10.75 10.25 23.41
CA SER A 11 10.10 9.33 22.50
C SER A 11 9.33 10.18 21.52
N ILE A 12 9.99 10.56 20.40
CA ILE A 12 9.29 11.11 19.26
C ILE A 12 8.24 10.06 18.92
N ASN A 13 6.97 10.42 19.03
CA ASN A 13 5.90 9.55 18.59
C ASN A 13 5.91 9.55 17.05
N ILE A 14 6.84 8.78 16.48
CA ILE A 14 7.05 8.63 15.05
C ILE A 14 5.76 8.14 14.39
N HIS A 15 5.00 7.27 15.06
CA HIS A 15 3.70 6.79 14.57
C HIS A 15 2.71 7.92 14.33
N LYS A 16 2.57 8.87 15.27
CA LYS A 16 1.66 10.01 15.11
C LYS A 16 2.10 10.94 13.97
N LYS A 17 3.41 11.22 13.85
CA LYS A 17 3.94 12.03 12.75
C LYS A 17 3.73 11.36 11.40
N TYR A 18 4.02 10.06 11.32
CA TYR A 18 3.81 9.25 10.13
C TYR A 18 2.34 9.22 9.72
N ALA A 19 1.43 8.92 10.65
CA ALA A 19 -0.01 8.92 10.37
C ALA A 19 -0.50 10.28 9.86
N SER A 20 -0.04 11.38 10.48
CA SER A 20 -0.38 12.74 10.04
C SER A 20 0.07 13.02 8.61
N GLU A 21 1.28 12.58 8.25
CA GLU A 21 1.82 12.72 6.89
C GLU A 21 1.00 11.93 5.88
N ILE A 22 0.68 10.66 6.18
CA ILE A 22 -0.17 9.83 5.31
C ILE A 22 -1.54 10.45 5.09
N LEU A 23 -2.16 10.99 6.15
CA LEU A 23 -3.46 11.66 6.07
C LEU A 23 -3.42 12.95 5.24
N SER A 24 -2.25 13.61 5.17
CA SER A 24 -2.04 14.81 4.36
C SER A 24 -2.07 14.53 2.85
N LEU A 25 -1.66 13.32 2.44
CA LEU A 25 -1.61 12.91 1.03
C LEU A 25 -3.00 12.77 0.40
N ILE A 26 -4.05 12.73 1.23
CA ILE A 26 -5.41 12.50 0.77
C ILE A 26 -6.07 13.79 0.32
N SER A 27 -6.29 13.84 -0.99
CA SER A 27 -6.91 14.97 -1.68
C SER A 27 -8.44 14.99 -1.59
N LYS A 28 -9.09 13.83 -1.45
CA LYS A 28 -10.55 13.66 -1.56
C LYS A 28 -11.25 13.41 -0.21
N LYS A 29 -10.90 14.17 0.83
CA LYS A 29 -11.43 14.01 2.21
C LYS A 29 -12.96 13.92 2.28
N ARG A 30 -13.68 14.72 1.48
CA ARG A 30 -15.16 14.70 1.44
C ARG A 30 -15.72 13.34 1.02
N LEU A 31 -15.10 12.67 0.04
CA LEU A 31 -15.55 11.35 -0.41
C LEU A 31 -15.25 10.28 0.64
N ILE A 32 -14.06 10.34 1.26
CA ILE A 32 -13.69 9.42 2.32
C ILE A 32 -14.66 9.55 3.51
N ASN A 33 -14.89 10.77 4.01
CA ASN A 33 -15.82 10.98 5.12
C ASN A 33 -17.23 10.47 4.82
N LYS A 34 -17.67 10.53 3.56
CA LYS A 34 -18.98 10.04 3.14
C LYS A 34 -19.06 8.51 3.08
N TYR A 35 -18.06 7.85 2.48
CA TYR A 35 -18.16 6.43 2.12
C TYR A 35 -17.34 5.49 3.02
N ALA A 36 -16.31 5.97 3.72
CA ALA A 36 -15.50 5.13 4.62
C ALA A 36 -16.32 4.41 5.70
N PRO A 37 -17.37 4.99 6.30
CA PRO A 37 -18.21 4.26 7.26
C PRO A 37 -18.94 3.05 6.66
N GLU A 38 -19.13 3.03 5.34
CA GLU A 38 -19.85 1.97 4.63
C GLU A 38 -18.96 0.79 4.25
N LEU A 39 -17.67 1.07 4.00
CA LEU A 39 -16.65 0.10 3.58
C LEU A 39 -16.43 -0.99 4.63
N LYS A 40 -16.49 -2.24 4.18
CA LYS A 40 -16.27 -3.45 4.96
C LYS A 40 -14.90 -4.00 4.64
N ILE A 41 -13.96 -3.84 5.57
CA ILE A 41 -12.55 -4.14 5.34
C ILE A 41 -12.09 -5.27 6.26
N GLY A 42 -11.49 -6.31 5.69
CA GLY A 42 -10.71 -7.28 6.44
C GLY A 42 -9.25 -6.85 6.55
N TYR A 43 -8.57 -7.16 7.65
CA TYR A 43 -7.15 -6.83 7.83
C TYR A 43 -6.36 -7.88 8.61
N SER A 44 -5.13 -8.16 8.19
CA SER A 44 -4.13 -8.92 8.93
C SER A 44 -2.76 -8.28 8.81
N SER A 45 -1.98 -8.24 9.88
CA SER A 45 -0.59 -7.78 9.83
C SER A 45 0.43 -8.91 9.78
N ILE A 46 0.01 -10.17 9.56
CA ILE A 46 0.86 -11.36 9.56
C ILE A 46 1.80 -11.38 10.76
N HIS A 47 1.25 -11.29 11.96
CA HIS A 47 2.03 -11.21 13.21
C HIS A 47 3.12 -10.12 13.18
N GLY A 48 2.86 -9.03 12.46
CA GLY A 48 3.77 -7.94 12.21
C GLY A 48 3.52 -6.69 13.03
N THR A 49 4.27 -5.66 12.68
CA THR A 49 4.28 -4.35 13.33
C THR A 49 3.18 -3.41 12.84
N GLY A 50 2.56 -3.70 11.70
CA GLY A 50 1.62 -2.80 11.01
C GLY A 50 0.29 -2.53 11.75
N TYR A 51 -0.20 -3.47 12.57
CA TYR A 51 -1.56 -3.40 13.11
C TYR A 51 -1.86 -2.14 13.91
N SER A 52 -0.96 -1.72 14.81
CA SER A 52 -1.18 -0.55 15.66
C SER A 52 -1.34 0.74 14.85
N ILE A 53 -0.45 0.96 13.87
CA ILE A 53 -0.45 2.17 13.04
C ILE A 53 -1.64 2.16 12.07
N ILE A 54 -1.83 1.04 11.36
CA ILE A 54 -2.91 0.92 10.36
C ILE A 54 -4.28 1.01 11.01
N SER A 55 -4.47 0.40 12.19
CA SER A 55 -5.74 0.53 12.93
C SER A 55 -6.04 1.96 13.34
N ASN A 56 -5.02 2.74 13.73
CA ASN A 56 -5.21 4.16 14.05
C ASN A 56 -5.53 4.97 12.79
N ILE A 57 -4.81 4.74 11.69
CA ILE A 57 -5.09 5.38 10.40
C ILE A 57 -6.52 5.06 9.92
N PHE A 58 -6.96 3.82 10.04
CA PHE A 58 -8.33 3.43 9.67
C PHE A 58 -9.39 4.15 10.50
N LYS A 59 -9.17 4.29 11.81
CA LYS A 59 -10.06 5.07 12.69
C LYS A 59 -10.09 6.54 12.28
N GLU A 60 -8.94 7.13 11.96
CA GLU A 60 -8.85 8.53 11.51
C GLU A 60 -9.54 8.75 10.15
N PHE A 61 -9.61 7.74 9.29
CA PHE A 61 -10.43 7.76 8.07
C PHE A 61 -11.93 7.58 8.30
N GLY A 62 -12.36 7.26 9.52
CA GLY A 62 -13.75 6.95 9.80
C GLY A 62 -14.20 5.60 9.25
N LEU A 63 -13.28 4.67 8.99
CA LEU A 63 -13.62 3.27 8.68
C LEU A 63 -14.24 2.64 9.93
N LYS A 64 -15.50 2.21 9.84
CA LYS A 64 -16.25 1.66 10.98
C LYS A 64 -16.37 0.14 10.97
N LYS A 65 -16.30 -0.49 9.80
CA LYS A 65 -16.58 -1.93 9.63
C LYS A 65 -15.29 -2.69 9.28
N ILE A 66 -14.36 -2.69 10.24
CA ILE A 66 -13.07 -3.38 10.09
C ILE A 66 -13.15 -4.73 10.81
N LYS A 67 -12.71 -5.79 10.14
CA LYS A 67 -12.63 -7.16 10.66
C LYS A 67 -11.17 -7.62 10.68
N PRO A 68 -10.44 -7.38 11.79
CA PRO A 68 -9.08 -7.88 11.93
C PRO A 68 -9.07 -9.40 12.10
N ILE A 69 -8.09 -10.11 11.54
CA ILE A 69 -7.88 -11.52 11.85
C ILE A 69 -7.16 -11.62 13.21
N SER A 70 -7.91 -11.92 14.26
CA SER A 70 -7.54 -11.68 15.66
C SER A 70 -6.26 -12.39 16.10
N ASN A 71 -5.99 -13.59 15.58
CA ASN A 71 -4.78 -14.35 15.88
C ASN A 71 -3.53 -13.83 15.14
N MET A 72 -3.66 -12.96 14.14
CA MET A 72 -2.54 -12.49 13.28
C MET A 72 -2.22 -10.99 13.42
N ILE A 73 -2.83 -10.27 14.36
CA ILE A 73 -2.65 -8.81 14.50
C ILE A 73 -1.57 -8.39 15.51
N LYS A 74 -1.11 -9.29 16.38
CA LYS A 74 -0.04 -9.00 17.34
C LYS A 74 1.27 -9.62 16.87
N PRO A 75 2.42 -8.95 17.11
CA PRO A 75 3.73 -9.57 16.93
C PRO A 75 3.83 -10.91 17.66
N ASP A 76 4.13 -11.97 16.93
CA ASP A 76 4.36 -13.32 17.44
C ASP A 76 5.49 -13.97 16.64
N PRO A 77 6.65 -14.26 17.27
CA PRO A 77 7.80 -14.82 16.58
C PRO A 77 7.59 -16.25 16.09
N LEU A 78 6.53 -16.94 16.54
CA LEU A 78 6.28 -18.33 16.17
C LEU A 78 5.54 -18.47 14.84
N PHE A 79 4.85 -17.42 14.38
CA PHE A 79 4.07 -17.42 13.12
C PHE A 79 3.25 -18.70 12.91
N LEU A 80 2.51 -19.15 13.94
CA LEU A 80 1.88 -20.48 14.00
C LEU A 80 0.93 -20.81 12.84
N CYS A 81 0.43 -19.80 12.13
CA CYS A 81 -0.42 -19.98 10.95
C CYS A 81 0.37 -20.37 9.68
N PHE A 82 1.71 -20.34 9.72
CA PHE A 82 2.59 -20.53 8.58
C PHE A 82 3.53 -21.71 8.77
N GLY A 83 3.95 -22.33 7.67
CA GLY A 83 4.95 -23.39 7.71
C GLY A 83 6.33 -22.88 8.12
N CYS A 84 7.16 -23.76 8.68
CA CYS A 84 8.56 -23.46 8.98
C CYS A 84 9.30 -22.96 7.73
N LYS A 85 10.00 -21.82 7.84
CA LYS A 85 10.75 -21.17 6.75
C LYS A 85 9.90 -20.75 5.55
N GLN A 86 8.57 -20.65 5.70
CA GLN A 86 7.72 -20.13 4.65
C GLN A 86 7.95 -18.63 4.45
N SER A 87 8.01 -18.18 3.19
CA SER A 87 7.98 -16.76 2.86
C SER A 87 6.65 -16.13 3.31
N LEU A 88 6.75 -14.99 3.98
CA LEU A 88 5.61 -14.19 4.47
C LEU A 88 5.27 -13.02 3.53
N GLU A 89 5.92 -12.98 2.37
CA GLU A 89 5.74 -11.89 1.42
C GLU A 89 4.32 -11.89 0.83
N PRO A 90 3.67 -10.72 0.70
CA PRO A 90 2.29 -10.68 0.24
C PRO A 90 2.08 -11.12 -1.20
N SER A 91 3.14 -11.10 -2.03
CA SER A 91 3.16 -11.60 -3.41
C SER A 91 3.00 -13.12 -3.51
N ASN A 92 3.23 -13.86 -2.42
CA ASN A 92 3.17 -15.32 -2.41
C ASN A 92 1.72 -15.81 -2.26
N GLU A 93 1.23 -16.54 -3.27
CA GLU A 93 -0.13 -17.07 -3.26
C GLU A 93 -0.46 -17.93 -2.03
N LYS A 94 0.52 -18.66 -1.46
CA LYS A 94 0.30 -19.47 -0.25
C LYS A 94 -0.09 -18.61 0.94
N VAL A 95 0.48 -17.41 1.06
CA VAL A 95 0.12 -16.45 2.10
C VAL A 95 -1.33 -16.01 1.93
N SER A 96 -1.74 -15.65 0.70
CA SER A 96 -3.12 -15.25 0.43
C SER A 96 -4.15 -16.34 0.79
N LYS A 97 -3.82 -17.62 0.57
CA LYS A 97 -4.66 -18.77 0.93
C LYS A 97 -4.81 -18.90 2.44
N ILE A 98 -3.71 -18.81 3.19
CA ILE A 98 -3.72 -18.82 4.67
C ILE A 98 -4.57 -17.67 5.20
N ILE A 99 -4.40 -16.46 4.66
CA ILE A 99 -5.19 -15.28 5.05
C ILE A 99 -6.68 -15.50 4.84
N LEU A 100 -7.08 -16.10 3.72
CA LEU A 100 -8.48 -16.44 3.46
C LEU A 100 -9.01 -17.49 4.43
N ASP A 101 -8.22 -18.52 4.70
CA ASP A 101 -8.64 -19.63 5.57
C ASP A 101 -8.75 -19.18 7.03
N GLU A 102 -7.81 -18.38 7.54
CA GLU A 102 -7.90 -17.79 8.88
C GLU A 102 -9.09 -16.83 9.00
N PHE A 103 -9.33 -15.97 7.99
CA PHE A 103 -10.51 -15.12 7.99
C PHE A 103 -11.81 -15.93 7.99
N ARG A 104 -11.87 -17.02 7.21
CA ARG A 104 -13.04 -17.91 7.15
C ARG A 104 -13.27 -18.66 8.45
N LYS A 105 -12.20 -19.10 9.13
CA LYS A 105 -12.29 -19.77 10.44
C LYS A 105 -12.90 -18.82 11.48
N GLU A 106 -12.51 -17.55 11.47
CA GLU A 106 -12.97 -16.57 12.46
C GLU A 106 -14.36 -16.00 12.15
N TYR A 107 -14.63 -15.62 10.89
CA TYR A 107 -15.83 -14.87 10.51
C TYR A 107 -16.81 -15.63 9.59
N GLY A 108 -16.38 -16.75 9.02
CA GLY A 108 -17.19 -17.54 8.09
C GLY A 108 -17.18 -17.03 6.64
N ASN A 109 -17.57 -17.91 5.71
CA ASN A 109 -17.59 -17.62 4.27
C ASN A 109 -18.55 -16.50 3.87
N LYS A 110 -19.67 -16.34 4.57
CA LYS A 110 -20.66 -15.29 4.28
C LYS A 110 -20.08 -13.90 4.51
N GLU A 111 -19.33 -13.73 5.61
CA GLU A 111 -18.68 -12.45 5.91
C GLU A 111 -17.55 -12.15 4.93
N LEU A 112 -16.79 -13.16 4.50
CA LEU A 112 -15.74 -12.97 3.51
C LEU A 112 -16.31 -12.46 2.17
N LEU A 113 -17.47 -12.97 1.72
CA LEU A 113 -18.16 -12.49 0.51
C LEU A 113 -18.75 -11.08 0.67
N ASN A 114 -18.91 -10.63 1.91
CA ASN A 114 -19.51 -9.35 2.26
C ASN A 114 -18.46 -8.23 2.40
N LEU A 115 -17.16 -8.56 2.41
CA LEU A 115 -16.08 -7.57 2.43
C LEU A 115 -15.98 -6.86 1.08
N ASP A 116 -15.59 -5.59 1.10
CA ASP A 116 -15.15 -4.88 -0.11
C ASP A 116 -13.70 -5.26 -0.47
N ALA A 117 -12.85 -5.44 0.54
CA ALA A 117 -11.47 -5.91 0.38
C ALA A 117 -10.95 -6.53 1.69
N LEU A 118 -10.05 -7.50 1.56
CA LEU A 118 -9.24 -8.06 2.64
C LEU A 118 -7.78 -7.68 2.38
N PHE A 119 -7.22 -6.83 3.25
CA PHE A 119 -5.84 -6.39 3.18
C PHE A 119 -4.97 -7.23 4.10
N PHE A 120 -3.71 -7.39 3.72
CA PHE A 120 -2.69 -7.93 4.60
C PHE A 120 -1.32 -7.35 4.30
N THR A 121 -0.47 -7.26 5.30
CA THR A 121 0.92 -6.79 5.16
C THR A 121 1.88 -7.84 5.71
N ASP A 122 3.12 -7.83 5.25
CA ASP A 122 4.21 -8.59 5.86
C ASP A 122 4.63 -8.02 7.22
N PRO A 123 5.51 -8.73 7.98
CA PRO A 123 5.81 -8.37 9.36
C PRO A 123 6.37 -6.96 9.60
N ASP A 124 7.15 -6.43 8.66
CA ASP A 124 7.70 -5.07 8.64
C ASP A 124 6.78 -4.05 7.94
N SER A 125 5.71 -4.52 7.31
CA SER A 125 4.60 -3.70 6.80
C SER A 125 4.97 -2.75 5.66
N ASP A 126 5.98 -3.09 4.86
CA ASP A 126 6.38 -2.32 3.66
C ASP A 126 5.73 -2.86 2.37
N ARG A 127 5.13 -4.07 2.40
CA ARG A 127 4.40 -4.66 1.28
C ARG A 127 2.92 -4.84 1.58
N LEU A 128 2.11 -4.79 0.51
CA LEU A 128 0.65 -4.84 0.60
C LEU A 128 0.05 -5.97 -0.25
N GLY A 129 -0.66 -6.88 0.40
CA GLY A 129 -1.55 -7.84 -0.23
C GLY A 129 -3.01 -7.38 -0.19
N ILE A 130 -3.75 -7.63 -1.26
CA ILE A 130 -5.18 -7.33 -1.36
C ILE A 130 -5.91 -8.52 -1.97
N ILE A 131 -7.00 -8.91 -1.34
CA ILE A 131 -7.95 -9.88 -1.88
C ILE A 131 -9.31 -9.21 -1.98
N CYS A 132 -9.94 -9.31 -3.15
CA CYS A 132 -11.25 -8.75 -3.41
C CYS A 132 -12.26 -9.87 -3.73
N PRO A 133 -13.53 -9.73 -3.33
CA PRO A 133 -14.58 -10.58 -3.88
C PRO A 133 -14.72 -10.32 -5.39
N VAL A 134 -15.00 -11.37 -6.14
CA VAL A 134 -15.26 -11.28 -7.57
C VAL A 134 -16.77 -11.08 -7.79
N PRO A 135 -17.20 -10.17 -8.69
CA PRO A 135 -18.61 -10.01 -9.05
C PRO A 135 -19.23 -11.34 -9.49
N LYS A 136 -20.48 -11.62 -9.07
CA LYS A 136 -21.16 -12.90 -9.35
C LYS A 136 -21.13 -13.30 -10.83
N SER A 137 -21.24 -12.32 -11.73
CA SER A 137 -21.19 -12.51 -13.19
C SER A 137 -19.85 -13.07 -13.70
N GLU A 138 -18.76 -12.90 -12.95
CA GLU A 138 -17.41 -13.29 -13.36
C GLU A 138 -16.83 -14.43 -12.50
N GLN A 139 -17.57 -14.91 -11.49
CA GLN A 139 -17.08 -15.96 -10.57
C GLN A 139 -16.82 -17.30 -11.26
N ASN A 140 -17.48 -17.56 -12.40
CA ASN A 140 -17.23 -18.77 -13.18
C ASN A 140 -15.81 -18.79 -13.76
N LEU A 141 -15.20 -17.62 -14.00
CA LEU A 141 -13.86 -17.49 -14.58
C LEU A 141 -12.79 -17.25 -13.51
N TYR A 142 -13.07 -16.38 -12.53
CA TYR A 142 -12.07 -15.95 -11.56
C TYR A 142 -12.28 -16.52 -10.14
N GLY A 143 -13.28 -17.37 -9.95
CA GLY A 143 -13.66 -17.86 -8.62
C GLY A 143 -14.36 -16.79 -7.77
N LYS A 144 -14.61 -17.08 -6.49
CA LYS A 144 -15.34 -16.17 -5.59
C LYS A 144 -14.51 -14.99 -5.11
N TYR A 145 -13.19 -15.15 -5.11
CA TYR A 145 -12.23 -14.17 -4.62
C TYR A 145 -11.02 -14.18 -5.53
N LYS A 146 -10.41 -13.01 -5.67
CA LYS A 146 -9.19 -12.84 -6.44
C LYS A 146 -8.16 -12.15 -5.58
N PHE A 147 -6.98 -12.78 -5.47
CA PHE A 147 -5.79 -12.07 -5.04
C PHE A 147 -5.42 -11.08 -6.15
N VAL A 148 -5.37 -9.78 -5.81
CA VAL A 148 -5.02 -8.73 -6.74
C VAL A 148 -3.50 -8.69 -6.83
N THR A 149 -2.96 -9.04 -7.99
CA THR A 149 -1.50 -9.04 -8.18
C THR A 149 -0.95 -7.61 -8.08
N ALA A 150 0.33 -7.47 -7.72
CA ALA A 150 0.99 -6.17 -7.64
C ALA A 150 0.83 -5.36 -8.93
N ASN A 151 1.02 -6.00 -10.09
CA ASN A 151 0.91 -5.34 -11.40
C ASN A 151 -0.50 -4.78 -11.66
N GLU A 152 -1.55 -5.54 -11.34
CA GLU A 152 -2.94 -5.07 -11.44
C GLU A 152 -3.20 -3.91 -10.47
N LEU A 153 -2.77 -4.07 -9.22
CA LEU A 153 -2.96 -3.07 -8.17
C LEU A 153 -2.25 -1.75 -8.53
N TRP A 154 -0.98 -1.80 -8.94
CA TRP A 154 -0.20 -0.62 -9.30
C TRP A 154 -0.77 0.09 -10.52
N THR A 155 -1.32 -0.63 -11.48
CA THR A 155 -1.95 -0.01 -12.65
C THR A 155 -3.15 0.84 -12.25
N VAL A 156 -4.05 0.26 -11.45
CA VAL A 156 -5.26 0.96 -10.99
C VAL A 156 -4.88 2.12 -10.06
N LEU A 157 -3.97 1.87 -9.11
CA LEU A 157 -3.51 2.85 -8.14
C LEU A 157 -2.84 4.04 -8.84
N LEU A 158 -1.88 3.78 -9.73
CA LEU A 158 -1.15 4.83 -10.44
C LEU A 158 -2.09 5.63 -11.33
N TRP A 159 -2.97 4.96 -12.08
CA TRP A 159 -3.95 5.66 -12.93
C TRP A 159 -4.84 6.59 -12.09
N TYR A 160 -5.39 6.07 -10.99
CA TYR A 160 -6.27 6.85 -10.12
C TYR A 160 -5.51 8.02 -9.47
N TYR A 161 -4.30 7.77 -8.96
CA TYR A 161 -3.46 8.79 -8.35
C TYR A 161 -3.14 9.93 -9.35
N LEU A 162 -2.61 9.60 -10.52
CA LEU A 162 -2.26 10.59 -11.54
C LEU A 162 -3.47 11.36 -12.06
N LYS A 163 -4.61 10.68 -12.24
CA LYS A 163 -5.87 11.34 -12.61
C LYS A 163 -6.20 12.47 -11.64
N ASN A 164 -6.24 12.16 -10.34
CA ASN A 164 -6.57 13.14 -9.32
C ASN A 164 -5.50 14.23 -9.17
N PHE A 165 -4.22 13.84 -9.23
CA PHE A 165 -3.09 14.77 -9.12
C PHE A 165 -3.10 15.81 -10.23
N PHE A 166 -3.29 15.39 -11.49
CA PHE A 166 -3.31 16.31 -12.62
C PHE A 166 -4.63 17.08 -12.77
N GLU A 167 -5.77 16.51 -12.39
CA GLU A 167 -7.05 17.24 -12.32
C GLU A 167 -7.01 18.39 -11.30
N LYS A 168 -6.45 18.13 -10.10
CA LYS A 168 -6.35 19.13 -9.02
C LYS A 168 -5.44 20.30 -9.40
N ASN A 169 -4.26 20.00 -9.96
CA ASN A 169 -3.22 21.00 -10.17
C ASN A 169 -3.27 21.70 -11.54
N LYS A 170 -4.15 21.25 -12.46
CA LYS A 170 -4.35 21.85 -13.79
C LYS A 170 -3.06 22.05 -14.61
N PHE A 171 -2.06 21.18 -14.45
CA PHE A 171 -0.80 21.28 -15.19
C PHE A 171 -1.02 21.16 -16.71
N LYS A 172 -0.42 22.07 -17.49
CA LYS A 172 -0.36 21.95 -18.95
C LYS A 172 0.48 20.72 -19.32
N ARG A 173 0.19 20.11 -20.47
CA ARG A 173 0.85 18.87 -20.91
C ARG A 173 2.37 18.98 -20.96
N ASN A 174 2.91 20.12 -21.39
CA ASN A 174 4.36 20.35 -21.47
C ASN A 174 5.04 20.38 -20.09
N ASP A 175 4.35 20.91 -19.08
CA ASP A 175 4.86 20.99 -17.71
C ASP A 175 4.93 19.61 -17.04
N ARG A 176 4.29 18.59 -17.64
CA ARG A 176 4.24 17.23 -17.06
C ARG A 176 5.51 16.43 -17.31
N LYS A 177 6.35 16.84 -18.25
CA LYS A 177 7.61 16.17 -18.59
C LYS A 177 8.63 16.14 -17.43
N LYS A 178 8.47 17.04 -16.45
CA LYS A 178 9.29 17.05 -15.22
C LYS A 178 8.91 15.94 -14.24
N PHE A 179 7.72 15.36 -14.36
CA PHE A 179 7.27 14.27 -13.50
C PHE A 179 7.68 12.92 -14.08
N PHE A 180 7.98 11.99 -13.19
CA PHE A 180 8.29 10.61 -13.57
C PHE A 180 7.90 9.62 -12.46
N ILE A 181 7.74 8.35 -12.82
CA ILE A 181 7.75 7.24 -11.86
C ILE A 181 8.94 6.33 -12.16
N THR A 182 9.31 5.49 -11.20
CA THR A 182 10.28 4.41 -11.39
C THR A 182 9.62 3.05 -11.21
N LYS A 183 10.04 2.06 -12.01
CA LYS A 183 9.63 0.66 -11.85
C LYS A 183 10.81 -0.28 -12.06
N SER A 184 10.77 -1.48 -11.46
CA SER A 184 11.67 -2.56 -11.84
C SER A 184 11.40 -2.98 -13.29
N PHE A 185 12.41 -3.48 -14.00
CA PHE A 185 12.24 -3.90 -15.40
C PHE A 185 11.26 -5.07 -15.59
N ILE A 186 11.01 -5.86 -14.54
CA ILE A 186 10.02 -6.96 -14.55
C ILE A 186 8.61 -6.53 -14.11
N THR A 187 8.45 -5.31 -13.57
CA THR A 187 7.12 -4.73 -13.31
C THR A 187 6.42 -4.42 -14.62
N SER A 188 5.12 -4.69 -14.70
CA SER A 188 4.32 -4.62 -15.93
C SER A 188 4.40 -3.28 -16.68
N ASP A 189 4.42 -3.36 -18.01
CA ASP A 189 4.37 -2.19 -18.92
C ASP A 189 3.01 -1.49 -18.96
N SER A 190 2.00 -2.04 -18.29
CA SER A 190 0.77 -1.32 -17.95
C SER A 190 1.07 0.04 -17.28
N LEU A 191 2.09 0.12 -16.40
CA LEU A 191 2.52 1.38 -15.81
C LEU A 191 3.11 2.36 -16.83
N GLN A 192 3.84 1.86 -17.84
CA GLN A 192 4.31 2.71 -18.94
C GLN A 192 3.14 3.27 -19.74
N ALA A 193 2.11 2.45 -20.02
CA ALA A 193 0.92 2.88 -20.74
C ALA A 193 0.17 3.98 -19.96
N VAL A 194 0.04 3.84 -18.64
CA VAL A 194 -0.50 4.88 -17.76
C VAL A 194 0.36 6.16 -17.83
N CYS A 195 1.69 6.05 -17.74
CA CYS A 195 2.59 7.21 -17.86
C CYS A 195 2.42 7.96 -19.18
N LYS A 196 2.31 7.22 -20.29
CA LYS A 196 2.09 7.78 -21.64
C LYS A 196 0.78 8.54 -21.73
N LYS A 197 -0.30 8.00 -21.15
CA LYS A 197 -1.62 8.68 -21.05
C LYS A 197 -1.52 10.03 -20.33
N PHE A 198 -0.75 10.10 -19.24
CA PHE A 198 -0.59 11.33 -18.47
C PHE A 198 0.56 12.23 -18.91
N SER A 199 1.34 11.83 -19.93
CA SER A 199 2.50 12.57 -20.46
C SER A 199 3.61 12.79 -19.43
N ILE A 200 3.85 11.78 -18.58
CA ILE A 200 4.98 11.74 -17.65
C ILE A 200 6.00 10.68 -18.09
N GLN A 201 7.20 10.72 -17.54
CA GLN A 201 8.22 9.71 -17.86
C GLN A 201 8.03 8.44 -17.01
N CYS A 202 8.23 7.28 -17.61
CA CYS A 202 8.46 6.03 -16.89
C CYS A 202 9.96 5.73 -16.95
N LYS A 203 10.58 5.47 -15.80
CA LYS A 203 12.00 5.16 -15.67
C LYS A 203 12.16 3.75 -15.15
N GLU A 204 13.01 2.96 -15.78
CA GLU A 204 13.19 1.55 -15.44
C GLU A 204 14.59 1.33 -14.88
N GLY A 205 14.67 0.46 -13.88
CA GLY A 205 15.93 0.01 -13.28
C GLY A 205 15.92 -1.48 -13.00
N GLY A 206 17.01 -1.97 -12.42
CA GLY A 206 17.11 -3.34 -11.91
C GLY A 206 16.07 -3.68 -10.86
N VAL A 207 15.96 -4.97 -10.53
CA VAL A 207 15.16 -5.44 -9.39
C VAL A 207 15.82 -4.98 -8.09
N GLY A 208 15.02 -4.53 -7.13
CA GLY A 208 15.47 -4.09 -5.82
C GLY A 208 15.25 -2.60 -5.61
N PHE A 209 14.57 -2.27 -4.51
CA PHE A 209 14.21 -0.90 -4.16
C PHE A 209 15.41 0.07 -4.10
N THR A 210 16.59 -0.39 -3.67
CA THR A 210 17.82 0.42 -3.62
C THR A 210 18.25 0.95 -5.00
N GLU A 211 18.14 0.11 -6.03
CA GLU A 211 18.49 0.49 -7.40
C GLU A 211 17.51 1.56 -7.93
N LEU A 212 16.22 1.34 -7.68
CA LEU A 212 15.18 2.29 -8.06
C LEU A 212 15.32 3.63 -7.34
N VAL A 213 15.69 3.63 -6.06
CA VAL A 213 15.97 4.85 -5.28
C VAL A 213 17.18 5.60 -5.86
N THR A 214 18.23 4.90 -6.26
CA THR A 214 19.41 5.51 -6.91
C THR A 214 18.99 6.23 -8.21
N LEU A 215 18.12 5.60 -9.00
CA LEU A 215 17.55 6.20 -10.20
C LEU A 215 16.70 7.44 -9.89
N VAL A 216 15.90 7.41 -8.82
CA VAL A 216 15.15 8.59 -8.33
C VAL A 216 16.09 9.74 -7.95
N GLN A 217 17.10 9.47 -7.12
CA GLN A 217 18.06 10.47 -6.65
C GLN A 217 18.83 11.13 -7.81
N SER A 218 19.22 10.35 -8.82
CA SER A 218 19.89 10.89 -10.01
C SER A 218 19.01 11.85 -10.83
N ASN A 219 17.68 11.62 -10.82
CA ASN A 219 16.72 12.48 -11.53
C ASN A 219 16.30 13.69 -10.69
N TRP A 220 16.31 13.59 -9.36
CA TRP A 220 16.15 14.77 -8.49
C TRP A 220 17.21 15.83 -8.74
N LYS A 221 18.48 15.42 -8.93
CA LYS A 221 19.59 16.32 -9.31
C LYS A 221 19.36 17.05 -10.64
N LYS A 222 18.47 16.52 -11.49
CA LYS A 222 18.07 17.10 -12.79
C LYS A 222 16.79 17.95 -12.69
N GLY A 223 16.34 18.28 -11.47
CA GLY A 223 15.13 19.06 -11.22
C GLY A 223 13.81 18.32 -11.49
N LYS A 224 13.84 16.99 -11.66
CA LYS A 224 12.63 16.20 -11.89
C LYS A 224 11.94 15.82 -10.58
N ILE A 225 10.65 15.53 -10.67
CA ILE A 225 9.81 15.16 -9.52
C ILE A 225 9.38 13.71 -9.71
N ASN A 226 9.82 12.83 -8.81
CA ASN A 226 9.32 11.46 -8.77
C ASN A 226 7.90 11.47 -8.20
N LEU A 227 7.02 10.64 -8.73
CA LEU A 227 5.63 10.49 -8.29
C LEU A 227 5.35 9.11 -7.69
N GLY A 228 6.34 8.22 -7.69
CA GLY A 228 6.24 6.90 -7.09
C GLY A 228 7.31 5.93 -7.59
N ILE A 229 7.49 4.85 -6.81
CA ILE A 229 8.35 3.70 -7.09
C ILE A 229 7.48 2.45 -6.96
N PHE A 230 7.55 1.52 -7.91
CA PHE A 230 6.70 0.34 -7.96
C PHE A 230 7.52 -0.92 -8.27
N GLU A 231 7.29 -1.98 -7.50
CA GLU A 231 7.86 -3.31 -7.72
C GLU A 231 6.76 -4.36 -7.80
N GLU A 232 6.94 -5.36 -8.64
CA GLU A 232 6.03 -6.49 -8.83
C GLU A 232 5.93 -7.41 -7.60
N SER A 233 6.83 -7.24 -6.63
CA SER A 233 6.90 -7.96 -5.36
C SER A 233 5.93 -7.45 -4.29
N ASN A 234 4.90 -6.66 -4.66
CA ASN A 234 3.94 -5.99 -3.78
C ASN A 234 4.51 -4.82 -2.94
N GLY A 235 5.71 -4.33 -3.27
CA GLY A 235 6.27 -3.10 -2.72
C GLY A 235 5.98 -1.86 -3.58
N PHE A 236 5.65 -0.74 -2.94
CA PHE A 236 5.53 0.55 -3.62
C PHE A 236 5.72 1.74 -2.67
N THR A 237 5.94 2.91 -3.25
CA THR A 237 5.82 4.18 -2.53
C THR A 237 5.27 5.28 -3.43
N ILE A 238 4.64 6.28 -2.83
CA ILE A 238 4.34 7.55 -3.49
C ILE A 238 5.40 8.54 -3.01
N ALA A 239 6.05 9.22 -3.94
CA ALA A 239 7.15 10.12 -3.63
C ALA A 239 7.00 11.48 -4.32
N GLY A 240 7.88 12.40 -3.94
CA GLY A 240 7.99 13.75 -4.49
C GLY A 240 9.44 14.07 -4.85
N ASN A 241 9.85 15.33 -4.67
CA ASN A 241 11.27 15.72 -4.67
C ASN A 241 11.54 16.59 -3.44
N PRO A 242 12.42 16.19 -2.51
CA PRO A 242 12.67 16.96 -1.29
C PRO A 242 13.36 18.31 -1.55
N HIS A 243 14.00 18.47 -2.72
CA HIS A 243 14.69 19.69 -3.13
C HIS A 243 13.79 20.67 -3.90
N VAL A 244 12.55 20.28 -4.20
CA VAL A 244 11.59 21.13 -4.91
C VAL A 244 10.33 21.19 -4.06
N LYS A 245 9.92 22.39 -3.64
CA LYS A 245 8.62 22.53 -2.96
C LYS A 245 7.54 21.94 -3.87
N SER A 246 6.85 20.92 -3.35
CA SER A 246 5.70 20.36 -4.06
C SER A 246 4.61 21.45 -4.12
N PRO A 247 3.93 21.60 -5.27
CA PRO A 247 2.80 22.51 -5.41
C PRO A 247 1.59 22.08 -4.57
#